data_AF-A0A2P2P2C5-F1
#
_entry.id   AF-A0A2P2P2C5-F1
#
_cell.length_a   1.000
_cell.length_b   1.000
_cell.length_c   1.000
_cell.angle_alpha   90.00
_cell.angle_beta   90.00
_cell.angle_gamma   90.00
#
_symmetry.space_group_name_H-M   'P 1'
#
loop_
_entity.id
_entity.type
_entity.pdbx_description
1 polymer ?
#
loop_
_entity_poly.entity_id
_entity_poly.type
_entity_poly.pdbx_seq_one_letter_code
_entity_poly.pdbx_strand_id
1 'polypeptide(L)'
;MLNTEAIRPDVAPKDGNFVFNIPELQAMLPDGTLDAVEPVYKELPEWKESPEDARARYKQIITELANRYPLENLLLVAHGEGVGTSVSAFSVDKTVYEVEYCAYSGLRRHIVYGGQSFKAGDFQVFSQSGIATISDAP
;
A
#
# COMPACT_ATOMS: atom_id res chain seq x y z
N MET A 1 -2.18 -8.37 0.39
CA MET A 1 -1.52 -9.47 1.11
C MET A 1 -1.84 -10.74 0.35
N LEU A 2 -0.85 -11.57 0.09
CA LEU A 2 -0.95 -12.78 -0.71
C LEU A 2 -0.72 -14.00 0.17
N ASN A 3 -1.71 -14.29 1.03
CA ASN A 3 -1.67 -15.40 1.96
C ASN A 3 -3.08 -15.87 2.33
N THR A 4 -3.16 -16.81 3.28
CA THR A 4 -4.40 -17.42 3.74
C THR A 4 -5.25 -16.54 4.66
N GLU A 5 -4.72 -15.41 5.15
CA GLU A 5 -5.54 -14.45 5.91
C GLU A 5 -6.42 -13.63 4.96
N ALA A 6 -5.87 -13.23 3.81
CA ALA A 6 -6.59 -12.45 2.81
C ALA A 6 -7.37 -13.30 1.79
N ILE A 7 -6.91 -14.52 1.50
CA ILE A 7 -7.47 -15.39 0.45
C ILE A 7 -8.01 -16.66 1.08
N ARG A 8 -9.30 -16.95 0.82
CA ARG A 8 -9.97 -18.11 1.42
C ARG A 8 -9.35 -19.43 0.93
N PRO A 9 -9.27 -20.46 1.78
CA PRO A 9 -8.62 -21.72 1.42
C PRO A 9 -9.23 -22.45 0.21
N ASP A 10 -10.53 -22.28 -0.04
CA ASP A 10 -11.25 -22.93 -1.14
C ASP A 10 -10.96 -22.32 -2.52
N VAL A 11 -10.45 -21.09 -2.55
CA VAL A 11 -10.06 -20.38 -3.79
C VAL A 11 -8.56 -20.16 -3.91
N ALA A 12 -7.78 -20.56 -2.89
CA ALA A 12 -6.33 -20.49 -2.91
C ALA A 12 -5.73 -21.48 -3.94
N PRO A 13 -4.57 -21.16 -4.55
CA PRO A 13 -3.88 -22.06 -5.47
C PRO A 13 -3.52 -23.37 -4.76
N LYS A 14 -3.97 -24.51 -5.28
CA LYS A 14 -3.72 -25.83 -4.67
C LYS A 14 -2.25 -26.25 -4.75
N ASP A 15 -1.55 -25.78 -5.78
CA ASP A 15 -0.13 -26.01 -6.01
C ASP A 15 0.75 -24.93 -5.35
N GLY A 16 0.15 -23.92 -4.72
CA GLY A 16 0.86 -22.80 -4.12
C GLY A 16 1.45 -21.80 -5.12
N ASN A 17 1.21 -21.99 -6.42
CA ASN A 17 1.72 -21.10 -7.45
C ASN A 17 0.69 -20.01 -7.75
N PHE A 18 1.02 -18.79 -7.37
CA PHE A 18 0.21 -17.61 -7.67
C PHE A 18 0.95 -16.75 -8.70
N VAL A 19 1.09 -17.30 -9.91
CA VAL A 19 1.84 -16.66 -11.00
C VAL A 19 0.88 -15.88 -11.87
N PHE A 20 1.19 -14.60 -12.08
CA PHE A 20 0.48 -13.75 -13.03
C PHE A 20 1.33 -13.56 -14.28
N ASN A 21 0.74 -13.81 -15.44
CA ASN A 21 1.34 -13.40 -16.71
C ASN A 21 1.08 -11.90 -16.91
N ILE A 22 1.93 -11.07 -16.32
CA ILE A 22 1.76 -9.60 -16.35
C ILE A 22 1.63 -9.08 -17.79
N PRO A 23 2.51 -9.43 -18.76
CA PRO A 23 2.34 -8.98 -20.14
C PRO A 23 0.99 -9.33 -20.77
N GLU A 24 0.48 -10.54 -20.52
CA GLU A 24 -0.83 -10.96 -21.01
C GLU A 24 -1.96 -10.14 -20.39
N LEU A 25 -1.93 -9.94 -19.07
CA LEU A 25 -2.92 -9.13 -18.37
C LEU A 25 -2.89 -7.66 -18.80
N GLN A 26 -1.71 -7.10 -19.02
CA GLN A 26 -1.54 -5.73 -19.49
C GLN A 26 -2.11 -5.57 -20.91
N ALA A 27 -1.93 -6.55 -21.80
CA ALA A 27 -2.48 -6.55 -23.16
C ALA A 27 -4.02 -6.66 -23.21
N MET A 28 -4.66 -7.10 -22.12
CA MET A 28 -6.12 -7.14 -22.00
C MET A 28 -6.73 -5.79 -21.62
N LEU A 29 -5.94 -4.84 -21.11
CA LEU A 29 -6.42 -3.52 -20.72
C LEU A 29 -6.46 -2.58 -21.94
N PRO A 30 -7.46 -1.68 -22.02
CA PRO A 30 -7.51 -0.68 -23.09
C PRO A 30 -6.26 0.20 -23.13
N ASP A 31 -5.88 0.65 -24.33
CA ASP A 31 -4.76 1.57 -24.54
C ASP A 31 -4.90 2.82 -23.66
N GLY A 32 -3.81 3.20 -22.98
CA GLY A 32 -3.79 4.34 -22.06
C GLY A 32 -4.31 4.06 -20.65
N THR A 33 -4.73 2.82 -20.33
CA THR A 33 -5.12 2.44 -18.96
C THR A 33 -3.91 2.38 -18.01
N LEU A 34 -2.77 1.93 -18.53
CA LEU A 34 -1.53 1.82 -17.77
C LEU A 34 -0.58 2.97 -18.14
N ASP A 35 0.13 3.47 -17.15
CA ASP A 35 1.25 4.37 -17.38
C ASP A 35 2.49 3.58 -17.83
N ALA A 36 3.39 4.25 -18.54
CA ALA A 36 4.66 3.67 -18.97
C ALA A 36 5.74 3.70 -17.85
N VAL A 37 5.32 3.83 -16.59
CA VAL A 37 6.21 4.04 -15.45
C VAL A 37 6.63 2.70 -14.87
N GLU A 38 7.91 2.56 -14.55
CA GLU A 38 8.43 1.36 -13.88
C GLU A 38 7.73 1.17 -12.53
N PRO A 39 7.23 -0.04 -12.20
CA PRO A 39 6.60 -0.28 -10.91
C PRO A 39 7.60 -0.10 -9.75
N VAL A 40 7.11 0.16 -8.53
CA VAL A 40 7.97 0.25 -7.33
C VAL A 40 8.64 -1.10 -7.05
N TYR A 41 7.90 -2.20 -7.21
CA TYR A 41 8.42 -3.56 -7.15
C TYR A 41 8.30 -4.21 -8.52
N LYS A 42 9.40 -4.80 -8.98
CA LYS A 42 9.44 -5.55 -10.24
C LYS A 42 8.86 -6.95 -10.12
N GLU A 43 8.97 -7.51 -8.93
CA GLU A 43 8.49 -8.86 -8.61
C GLU A 43 7.23 -8.77 -7.75
N LEU A 44 6.33 -9.73 -7.97
CA LEU A 44 5.14 -9.88 -7.14
C LEU A 44 5.51 -10.53 -5.81
N PRO A 45 4.75 -10.27 -4.72
CA PRO A 45 4.95 -11.00 -3.48
C PRO A 45 4.75 -12.51 -3.71
N GLU A 46 5.49 -13.33 -2.98
CA GLU A 46 5.32 -14.78 -3.02
C GLU A 46 4.06 -15.21 -2.26
N TRP A 47 3.52 -16.37 -2.63
CA TRP A 47 2.39 -16.98 -1.92
C TRP A 47 2.78 -17.30 -0.47
N LYS A 48 1.88 -16.96 0.47
CA LYS A 48 2.10 -17.00 1.92
C LYS A 48 3.09 -15.96 2.45
N GLU A 49 3.14 -14.77 1.84
CA GLU A 49 3.83 -13.63 2.48
C GLU A 49 3.29 -13.41 3.91
N SER A 50 4.17 -13.09 4.85
CA SER A 50 3.75 -12.76 6.22
C SER A 50 2.97 -11.45 6.25
N PRO A 51 2.06 -11.24 7.22
CA PRO A 51 1.42 -9.95 7.42
C PRO A 51 2.42 -8.80 7.59
N GLU A 52 3.53 -9.05 8.28
CA GLU A 52 4.60 -8.08 8.53
C GLU A 52 5.30 -7.68 7.23
N ASP A 53 5.65 -8.65 6.37
CA ASP A 53 6.27 -8.39 5.07
C ASP A 53 5.33 -7.63 4.14
N ALA A 54 4.04 -7.99 4.13
CA ALA A 54 3.03 -7.30 3.35
C ALA A 54 2.90 -5.83 3.79
N ARG A 55 2.85 -5.57 5.11
CA ARG A 55 2.80 -4.21 5.69
C ARG A 55 4.06 -3.41 5.36
N ALA A 56 5.24 -4.02 5.46
CA ALA A 56 6.49 -3.37 5.08
C ALA A 56 6.47 -2.96 3.60
N ARG A 57 5.99 -3.85 2.72
CA ARG A 57 5.83 -3.59 1.29
C ARG A 57 4.84 -2.47 1.00
N TYR A 58 3.67 -2.44 1.66
CA TYR A 58 2.72 -1.34 1.52
C TYR A 58 3.30 0.00 1.98
N LYS A 59 3.99 0.04 3.13
CA LYS A 59 4.68 1.23 3.63
C LYS A 59 5.71 1.76 2.62
N GLN A 60 6.51 0.86 2.05
CA GLN A 60 7.49 1.21 1.03
C GLN A 60 6.81 1.78 -0.23
N ILE A 61 5.75 1.14 -0.73
CA ILE A 61 5.00 1.62 -1.91
C ILE A 61 4.47 3.04 -1.69
N ILE A 62 3.82 3.30 -0.56
CA ILE A 62 3.28 4.62 -0.22
C ILE A 62 4.40 5.67 -0.22
N THR A 63 5.54 5.33 0.39
CA THR A 63 6.70 6.24 0.51
C THR A 63 7.35 6.52 -0.84
N GLU A 64 7.61 5.49 -1.63
CA GLU A 64 8.26 5.60 -2.94
C GLU A 64 7.39 6.32 -3.96
N LEU A 65 6.08 6.04 -4.02
CA LEU A 65 5.18 6.76 -4.91
C LEU A 65 5.12 8.25 -4.54
N ALA A 66 5.00 8.59 -3.26
CA ALA A 66 5.05 9.98 -2.84
C ALA A 66 6.39 10.66 -3.17
N ASN A 67 7.50 9.92 -3.16
CA ASN A 67 8.83 10.44 -3.52
C ASN A 67 8.96 10.69 -5.03
N ARG A 68 8.32 9.87 -5.87
CA ARG A 68 8.29 10.05 -7.33
C ARG A 68 7.44 11.25 -7.74
N TYR A 69 6.38 11.55 -6.97
CA TYR A 69 5.45 12.65 -7.25
C TYR A 69 5.36 13.62 -6.05
N PRO A 70 6.46 14.30 -5.67
CA PRO A 70 6.55 15.03 -4.40
C PRO A 70 5.71 16.31 -4.35
N LEU A 71 5.17 16.76 -5.49
CA LEU A 71 4.35 17.97 -5.63
C LEU A 71 2.89 17.66 -5.98
N GLU A 72 2.50 16.38 -6.00
CA GLU A 72 1.17 15.94 -6.39
C GLU A 72 0.40 15.33 -5.22
N ASN A 73 -0.93 15.37 -5.31
CA ASN A 73 -1.80 14.60 -4.44
C ASN A 73 -2.03 13.23 -5.06
N LEU A 74 -1.69 12.17 -4.33
CA LEU A 74 -1.84 10.79 -4.79
C LEU A 74 -3.10 10.14 -4.19
N LEU A 75 -3.89 9.48 -5.04
CA LEU A 75 -4.96 8.59 -4.63
C LEU A 75 -4.48 7.15 -4.78
N LEU A 76 -4.36 6.44 -3.67
CA LEU A 76 -3.98 5.02 -3.64
C LEU A 76 -5.19 4.18 -3.27
N VAL A 77 -5.65 3.33 -4.20
CA VAL A 77 -6.78 2.42 -3.99
C VAL A 77 -6.24 1.04 -3.64
N ALA A 78 -6.69 0.49 -2.51
CA ALA A 78 -6.21 -0.79 -1.98
C ALA A 78 -7.32 -1.56 -1.24
N HIS A 79 -6.98 -2.77 -0.77
CA HIS A 79 -7.81 -3.54 0.15
C HIS A 79 -7.56 -3.14 1.61
N GLY A 80 -8.34 -3.71 2.54
CA GLY A 80 -8.31 -3.40 3.97
C GLY A 80 -6.91 -3.37 4.58
N GLU A 81 -6.06 -4.37 4.28
CA GLU A 81 -4.68 -4.38 4.81
C GLU A 81 -3.84 -3.19 4.36
N GLY A 82 -3.95 -2.80 3.09
CA GLY A 82 -3.20 -1.66 2.55
C GLY A 82 -3.66 -0.34 3.16
N VAL A 83 -4.99 -0.18 3.32
CA VAL A 83 -5.58 0.98 3.99
C VAL A 83 -5.19 0.99 5.48
N GLY A 84 -5.24 -0.13 6.19
CA GLY A 84 -4.81 -0.23 7.58
C GLY A 84 -3.33 0.09 7.77
N THR A 85 -2.47 -0.41 6.88
CA THR A 85 -1.04 -0.13 6.88
C THR A 85 -0.76 1.37 6.76
N SER A 86 -1.52 2.10 5.93
CA SER A 86 -1.34 3.55 5.80
C SER A 86 -1.57 4.31 7.11
N VAL A 87 -2.26 3.74 8.09
CA VAL A 87 -2.43 4.34 9.42
C VAL A 87 -1.37 3.82 10.38
N SER A 88 -1.23 2.51 10.53
CA SER A 88 -0.31 1.90 11.51
C SER A 88 1.16 2.16 11.19
N ALA A 89 1.54 2.27 9.92
CA ALA A 89 2.93 2.52 9.53
C ALA A 89 3.42 3.95 9.77
N PHE A 90 2.48 4.89 9.92
CA PHE A 90 2.72 6.35 9.98
C PHE A 90 2.02 7.01 11.19
N SER A 91 1.52 6.22 12.12
CA SER A 91 1.07 6.66 13.44
C SER A 91 1.85 5.90 14.50
N VAL A 92 2.46 6.62 15.43
CA VAL A 92 3.16 6.01 16.57
C VAL A 92 2.12 5.35 17.49
N ASP A 93 2.45 4.15 17.97
CA ASP A 93 1.69 3.37 18.97
C ASP A 93 0.21 3.13 18.62
N LYS A 94 -0.07 2.85 17.35
CA LYS A 94 -1.41 2.47 16.91
C LYS A 94 -1.42 1.15 16.16
N THR A 95 -2.19 0.22 16.70
CA THR A 95 -2.56 -1.03 16.02
C THR A 95 -3.92 -0.87 15.35
N VAL A 96 -3.99 -1.09 14.04
CA VAL A 96 -5.27 -1.17 13.30
C VAL A 96 -5.79 -2.60 13.38
N TYR A 97 -7.05 -2.76 13.81
CA TYR A 97 -7.68 -4.08 13.93
C TYR A 97 -8.92 -4.25 13.04
N GLU A 98 -9.45 -3.16 12.48
CA GLU A 98 -10.60 -3.20 11.58
C GLU A 98 -10.56 -2.05 10.56
N VAL A 99 -10.95 -2.36 9.32
CA VAL A 99 -11.08 -1.40 8.22
C VAL A 99 -12.39 -1.67 7.49
N GLU A 100 -13.30 -0.71 7.53
CA GLU A 100 -14.63 -0.79 6.92
C GLU A 100 -14.59 -0.68 5.38
N TYR A 101 -15.70 -1.04 4.74
CA TYR A 101 -15.87 -0.84 3.31
C TYR A 101 -15.82 0.67 2.97
N CYS A 102 -15.02 1.02 1.95
CA CYS A 102 -14.75 2.42 1.56
C CYS A 102 -14.10 3.29 2.66
N ALA A 103 -13.50 2.67 3.68
CA ALA A 103 -12.66 3.37 4.63
C ALA A 103 -11.47 4.04 3.93
N TYR A 104 -10.98 5.14 4.51
CA TYR A 104 -9.85 5.89 3.97
C TYR A 104 -9.01 6.52 5.07
N SER A 105 -7.78 6.87 4.72
CA SER A 105 -6.87 7.69 5.50
C SER A 105 -6.29 8.81 4.61
N GLY A 106 -6.02 9.95 5.23
CA GLY A 106 -5.29 11.06 4.62
C GLY A 106 -3.90 11.14 5.24
N LEU A 107 -2.87 11.01 4.39
CA LEU A 107 -1.47 11.20 4.76
C LEU A 107 -0.95 12.52 4.24
N ARG A 108 -0.21 13.25 5.08
CA ARG A 108 0.51 14.47 4.68
C ARG A 108 1.95 14.41 5.17
N ARG A 109 2.86 15.05 4.44
CA ARG A 109 4.25 15.24 4.86
C ARG A 109 4.75 16.60 4.42
N HIS A 110 5.76 17.10 5.10
CA HIS A 110 6.41 18.35 4.71
C HIS A 110 7.47 18.08 3.63
N ILE A 111 7.50 18.89 2.58
CA ILE A 111 8.51 18.84 1.52
C ILE A 111 9.25 20.18 1.49
N VAL A 112 10.58 20.13 1.62
CA VAL A 112 11.46 21.30 1.45
C VAL A 112 12.19 21.16 0.13
N TYR A 113 12.00 22.12 -0.76
CA TYR A 113 12.62 22.12 -2.08
C TYR A 113 13.94 22.91 -2.07
N GLY A 114 15.00 22.30 -2.61
CA GLY A 114 16.35 22.87 -2.66
C GLY A 114 16.88 23.04 -4.08
N GLY A 115 16.01 23.29 -5.06
CA GLY A 115 16.40 23.38 -6.48
C GLY A 115 16.22 22.05 -7.21
N GLN A 116 17.28 21.30 -7.47
CA GLN A 116 17.17 20.01 -8.21
C GLN A 116 16.82 18.82 -7.31
N SER A 117 16.73 19.01 -6.00
CA SER A 117 16.40 17.97 -5.04
C SER A 117 15.43 18.47 -3.98
N PHE A 118 14.80 17.55 -3.26
CA PHE A 118 13.92 17.84 -2.15
C PHE A 118 14.30 17.02 -0.92
N LYS A 119 13.89 17.50 0.25
CA LYS A 119 13.87 16.74 1.50
C LYS A 119 12.44 16.50 1.90
N ALA A 120 12.08 15.25 2.13
CA ALA A 120 10.79 14.88 2.71
C ALA A 120 10.94 14.65 4.21
N GLY A 121 10.02 15.23 4.99
CA GLY A 121 9.81 14.86 6.39
C GLY A 121 8.94 13.61 6.53
N ASP A 122 8.67 13.25 7.78
CA ASP A 122 7.82 12.12 8.10
C ASP A 122 6.36 12.36 7.71
N PHE A 123 5.66 11.27 7.41
CA PHE A 123 4.21 11.31 7.22
C PHE A 123 3.49 11.49 8.54
N GLN A 124 2.36 12.19 8.45
CA GLN A 124 1.36 12.32 9.51
C GLN A 124 0.00 11.93 8.95
N VAL A 125 -0.72 11.06 9.67
CA VAL A 125 -2.13 10.81 9.41
C VAL A 125 -2.92 12.05 9.85
N PHE A 126 -3.54 12.77 8.91
CA PHE A 126 -4.30 13.99 9.20
C PHE A 126 -5.83 13.79 9.14
N SER A 127 -6.29 12.70 8.54
CA SER A 127 -7.70 12.33 8.45
C SER A 127 -7.83 10.82 8.37
N GLN A 128 -8.92 10.26 8.90
CA GLN A 128 -9.30 8.87 8.68
C GLN A 128 -10.81 8.70 8.89
N SER A 129 -11.40 7.72 8.20
CA SER A 129 -12.80 7.32 8.38
C SER A 129 -12.93 5.82 8.16
N GLY A 130 -13.76 5.16 8.97
CA GLY A 130 -13.98 3.70 8.89
C GLY A 130 -12.75 2.85 9.26
N ILE A 131 -11.80 3.40 10.04
CA ILE A 131 -10.60 2.68 10.48
C ILE A 131 -10.57 2.66 12.01
N ALA A 132 -10.63 1.46 12.60
CA ALA A 132 -10.58 1.27 14.03
C ALA A 132 -9.15 0.98 14.51
N THR A 133 -8.73 1.69 15.55
CA THR A 133 -7.37 1.59 16.11
C THR A 133 -7.40 1.38 17.61
N ILE A 134 -6.48 0.57 18.12
CA ILE A 134 -6.15 0.50 19.54
C ILE A 134 -4.81 1.22 19.72
N SER A 135 -4.71 2.01 20.78
CA SER A 135 -3.43 2.57 21.20
C SER A 135 -2.67 1.51 21.98
N ASP A 136 -1.45 1.23 21.54
CA ASP A 136 -0.54 0.40 22.30
C ASP A 136 -0.16 1.22 23.54
N ALA A 137 -0.59 0.79 24.73
CA ALA A 137 -0.34 1.53 25.97
C ALA A 137 1.18 1.70 26.17
N PRO A 138 1.65 2.87 26.67
CA PRO A 138 3.06 3.05 27.02
C PRO A 138 3.53 2.12 28.13
#